data_AF-A0A182FSA2-F1
#
_entry.id   AF-A0A182FSA2-F1
#
_cell.length_a   1.000
_cell.length_b   1.000
_cell.length_c   1.000
_cell.angle_alpha   90.00
_cell.angle_beta   90.00
_cell.angle_gamma   90.00
#
_symmetry.space_group_name_H-M   'P 1'
#
loop_
_entity.id
_entity.type
_entity.pdbx_description
1 polymer ?
#
loop_
_entity_poly.entity_id
_entity_poly.type
_entity_poly.pdbx_seq_one_letter_code
_entity_poly.pdbx_strand_id
1 'polypeptide(L)'
;MFQIIRRSISTTASLAGKRNFRKFLLYNKRGTRIFKQQRAANPDLYPDMPIDKRGVRDTGVMVDGKFVEIPERIPELIVPNLEGCKLKPYVSYKAPDVVQSEFTSQDLFNSVYSQKIIEDWKSGKLNDDGSPAEPSAEEALTREEAWIRARKTGSDMF
;
A
#
# COMPACT_ATOMS: atom_id res chain seq x y z
N MET A 1 -16.01 -69.26 12.12
CA MET A 1 -17.01 -68.55 11.28
C MET A 1 -16.23 -67.71 10.30
N PHE A 2 -16.16 -68.10 9.01
CA PHE A 2 -15.33 -67.39 8.02
C PHE A 2 -15.96 -66.06 7.62
N GLN A 3 -15.23 -64.96 7.83
CA GLN A 3 -15.65 -63.62 7.44
C GLN A 3 -15.26 -63.39 5.97
N ILE A 4 -16.21 -63.57 5.06
CA ILE A 4 -16.00 -63.36 3.63
C ILE A 4 -15.97 -61.85 3.36
N ILE A 5 -14.80 -61.30 3.06
CA ILE A 5 -14.66 -59.92 2.60
C ILE A 5 -15.25 -59.82 1.19
N ARG A 6 -16.49 -59.32 1.08
CA ARG A 6 -17.06 -58.97 -0.22
C ARG A 6 -16.56 -57.57 -0.61
N ARG A 7 -15.76 -57.49 -1.67
CA ARG A 7 -15.49 -56.21 -2.35
C ARG A 7 -16.77 -55.79 -3.06
N SER A 8 -17.50 -54.82 -2.52
CA SER A 8 -18.58 -54.15 -3.25
C SER A 8 -17.97 -53.05 -4.13
N ILE A 9 -18.33 -53.05 -5.42
CA ILE A 9 -18.02 -51.93 -6.31
C ILE A 9 -19.16 -50.92 -6.12
N SER A 10 -18.86 -49.74 -5.60
CA SER A 10 -19.81 -48.63 -5.61
C SER A 10 -19.84 -48.01 -7.01
N THR A 11 -20.98 -48.10 -7.69
CA THR A 11 -21.21 -47.49 -9.02
C THR A 11 -21.75 -46.08 -8.94
N THR A 12 -21.64 -45.39 -7.80
CA THR A 12 -22.00 -43.97 -7.72
C THR A 12 -21.04 -43.17 -8.59
N ALA A 13 -21.43 -42.97 -9.86
CA ALA A 13 -20.82 -42.00 -10.74
C ALA A 13 -20.74 -40.68 -9.99
N SER A 14 -19.57 -40.02 -10.01
CA SER A 14 -19.44 -38.67 -9.50
C SER A 14 -20.50 -37.85 -10.25
N LEU A 15 -21.55 -37.42 -9.56
CA LEU A 15 -22.57 -36.57 -10.16
C LEU A 15 -21.92 -35.20 -10.36
N ALA A 16 -21.08 -35.06 -11.38
CA ALA A 16 -20.53 -33.81 -11.90
C ALA A 16 -21.64 -33.00 -12.59
N GLY A 17 -22.86 -33.04 -12.03
CA GLY A 17 -23.91 -32.13 -12.38
C GLY A 17 -23.36 -30.72 -12.18
N LYS A 18 -23.53 -29.88 -13.19
CA LYS A 18 -23.20 -28.46 -13.11
C LYS A 18 -23.91 -27.92 -11.87
N ARG A 19 -23.17 -27.70 -10.79
CA ARG A 19 -23.67 -26.92 -9.66
C ARG A 19 -24.12 -25.59 -10.26
N ASN A 20 -25.41 -25.31 -10.17
CA ASN A 20 -25.98 -24.04 -10.59
C ASN A 20 -25.49 -22.96 -9.62
N PHE A 21 -24.24 -22.53 -9.81
CA PHE A 21 -23.69 -21.36 -9.15
C PHE A 21 -24.44 -20.14 -9.70
N ARG A 22 -25.60 -19.86 -9.10
CA ARG A 22 -26.36 -18.63 -9.34
C ARG A 22 -25.67 -17.52 -8.57
N LYS A 23 -25.58 -16.32 -9.16
CA LYS A 23 -24.80 -15.13 -8.70
C LYS A 23 -23.29 -15.16 -9.04
N PHE A 24 -22.94 -15.38 -10.31
CA PHE A 24 -21.59 -15.05 -10.76
C PHE A 24 -21.51 -13.58 -11.14
N LEU A 25 -20.41 -12.91 -10.76
CA LEU A 25 -20.12 -11.56 -11.23
C LEU A 25 -19.87 -11.61 -12.75
N LEU A 26 -20.65 -10.84 -13.50
CA LEU A 26 -20.61 -10.75 -14.96
C LEU A 26 -19.49 -9.78 -15.39
N TYR A 27 -18.25 -10.13 -15.08
CA TYR A 27 -17.09 -9.34 -15.53
C TYR A 27 -16.96 -9.36 -17.05
N ASN A 28 -16.25 -8.36 -17.59
CA ASN A 28 -16.14 -8.00 -19.02
C ASN A 28 -15.87 -9.16 -20.01
N LYS A 29 -15.38 -10.33 -19.55
CA LYS A 29 -15.15 -11.52 -20.39
C LYS A 29 -16.44 -12.29 -20.72
N ARG A 30 -17.48 -12.23 -19.87
CA ARG A 30 -18.75 -12.96 -20.02
C ARG A 30 -19.77 -12.15 -20.83
N GLY A 31 -20.79 -12.82 -21.37
CA GLY A 31 -21.84 -12.20 -22.19
C GLY A 31 -21.67 -12.40 -23.71
N THR A 32 -22.69 -12.04 -24.47
CA THR A 32 -22.71 -12.16 -25.94
C THR A 32 -21.82 -11.10 -26.60
N ARG A 33 -21.46 -11.31 -27.87
CA ARG A 33 -20.68 -10.32 -28.63
C ARG A 33 -21.43 -8.99 -28.79
N ILE A 34 -22.75 -9.06 -28.97
CA ILE A 34 -23.64 -7.89 -29.07
C ILE A 34 -23.59 -7.07 -27.78
N PHE A 35 -23.69 -7.73 -26.62
CA PHE A 35 -23.60 -7.05 -25.32
C PHE A 35 -22.27 -6.30 -25.14
N LYS A 36 -21.16 -6.90 -25.55
CA LYS A 36 -19.83 -6.27 -25.50
C LYS A 36 -19.73 -5.06 -26.44
N GLN A 37 -20.31 -5.14 -27.63
CA GLN A 37 -20.36 -4.01 -28.58
C GLN A 37 -21.19 -2.85 -28.04
N GLN A 38 -22.37 -3.13 -27.47
CA GLN A 38 -23.22 -2.11 -26.85
C GLN A 38 -22.52 -1.42 -25.68
N ARG A 39 -21.81 -2.19 -24.83
CA ARG A 39 -21.02 -1.64 -23.72
C ARG A 39 -19.81 -0.83 -24.17
N ALA A 40 -19.18 -1.19 -25.28
CA ALA A 40 -18.05 -0.44 -25.82
C ALA A 40 -18.49 0.91 -26.40
N ALA A 41 -19.67 0.95 -27.04
CA ALA A 41 -20.25 2.19 -27.56
C ALA A 41 -20.73 3.11 -26.43
N ASN A 42 -21.43 2.55 -25.43
CA ASN A 42 -22.00 3.29 -24.30
C ASN A 42 -21.62 2.58 -22.98
N PRO A 43 -20.48 2.95 -22.35
CA PRO A 43 -20.03 2.35 -21.10
C PRO A 43 -21.04 2.44 -19.94
N ASP A 44 -21.80 3.54 -19.91
CA ASP A 44 -22.75 3.90 -18.86
C ASP A 44 -24.17 3.36 -19.10
N LEU A 45 -24.40 2.64 -20.20
CA LEU A 45 -25.72 2.10 -20.57
C LEU A 45 -26.29 1.14 -19.50
N TYR A 46 -25.42 0.52 -18.70
CA TYR A 46 -25.80 -0.42 -17.63
C TYR A 46 -25.14 -0.02 -16.30
N PRO A 47 -25.77 0.88 -15.51
CA PRO A 47 -25.24 1.33 -14.22
C PRO A 47 -25.01 0.19 -13.22
N ASP A 48 -25.92 -0.80 -13.21
CA ASP A 48 -25.88 -1.95 -12.30
C ASP A 48 -24.76 -2.95 -12.62
N MET A 49 -24.10 -2.80 -13.77
CA MET A 49 -23.04 -3.68 -14.21
C MET A 49 -21.87 -2.84 -14.72
N PRO A 50 -21.07 -2.20 -13.85
CA PRO A 50 -19.94 -1.38 -14.26
C PRO A 50 -18.85 -2.18 -14.99
N ILE A 51 -17.98 -1.50 -15.74
CA ILE A 51 -16.82 -2.12 -16.39
C ILE A 51 -15.79 -2.44 -15.31
N ASP A 52 -15.49 -3.73 -15.12
CA ASP A 52 -14.49 -4.15 -14.16
C ASP A 52 -13.07 -3.84 -14.67
N LYS A 53 -12.38 -2.93 -13.99
CA LYS A 53 -10.99 -2.51 -14.30
C LYS A 53 -9.93 -3.43 -13.68
N ARG A 54 -10.32 -4.48 -12.95
CA ARG A 54 -9.39 -5.45 -12.33
C ARG A 54 -8.34 -4.81 -11.42
N GLY A 55 -8.73 -3.76 -10.71
CA GLY A 55 -7.85 -3.03 -9.77
C GLY A 55 -6.93 -2.00 -10.42
N VAL A 56 -6.98 -1.79 -11.74
CA VAL A 56 -6.26 -0.69 -12.41
C VAL A 56 -6.84 0.64 -11.94
N ARG A 57 -5.97 1.52 -11.43
CA ARG A 57 -6.30 2.90 -11.05
C ARG A 57 -6.24 3.79 -12.30
N ASP A 58 -7.15 4.76 -12.38
CA ASP A 58 -7.25 5.65 -13.53
C ASP A 58 -6.16 6.72 -13.51
N THR A 59 -5.44 6.85 -14.63
CA THR A 59 -4.41 7.87 -14.86
C THR A 59 -4.97 9.14 -15.52
N GLY A 60 -6.26 9.17 -15.85
CA GLY A 60 -6.88 10.23 -16.62
C GLY A 60 -8.38 10.31 -16.45
N VAL A 61 -9.02 11.13 -17.28
CA VAL A 61 -10.48 11.34 -17.29
C VAL A 61 -10.99 11.29 -18.73
N MET A 62 -12.21 10.80 -18.93
CA MET A 62 -12.89 10.88 -20.22
C MET A 62 -13.52 12.25 -20.40
N VAL A 63 -13.11 13.01 -21.41
CA VAL A 63 -13.69 14.30 -21.81
C VAL A 63 -14.18 14.18 -23.25
N ASP A 64 -15.48 14.42 -23.47
CA ASP A 64 -16.12 14.33 -24.79
C ASP A 64 -15.85 13.02 -25.55
N GLY A 65 -15.87 11.90 -24.84
CA GLY A 65 -15.61 10.57 -25.40
C GLY A 65 -14.13 10.28 -25.73
N LYS A 66 -13.21 11.21 -25.43
CA LYS A 66 -11.77 11.01 -25.54
C LYS A 66 -11.14 10.87 -24.17
N PHE A 67 -10.22 9.90 -24.03
CA PHE A 67 -9.45 9.76 -22.80
C PHE A 67 -8.34 10.81 -22.77
N VAL A 68 -8.33 11.65 -21.73
CA VAL A 68 -7.29 12.65 -21.48
C VAL A 68 -6.45 12.16 -20.31
N GLU A 69 -5.16 11.91 -20.58
CA GLU A 69 -4.18 11.52 -19.58
C GLU A 69 -3.76 12.74 -18.75
N ILE A 70 -3.65 12.56 -17.43
CA ILE A 70 -3.21 13.59 -16.49
C ILE A 70 -1.83 13.16 -15.98
N PRO A 71 -0.73 13.85 -16.36
CA PRO A 71 0.63 13.40 -16.06
C PRO A 71 0.86 13.27 -14.55
N GLU A 72 0.26 14.13 -13.72
CA GLU A 72 0.39 14.11 -12.26
C GLU A 72 -0.28 12.88 -11.60
N ARG A 73 -1.14 12.16 -12.32
CA ARG A 73 -1.76 10.92 -11.84
C ARG A 73 -0.98 9.67 -12.21
N ILE A 74 0.02 9.79 -13.09
CA ILE A 74 0.87 8.67 -13.48
C ILE A 74 1.93 8.50 -12.39
N PRO A 75 2.01 7.34 -11.71
CA PRO A 75 3.00 7.12 -10.68
C PRO A 75 4.41 7.07 -11.30
N GLU A 76 5.29 7.94 -10.84
CA GLU A 76 6.70 7.95 -11.22
C GLU A 76 7.53 7.08 -10.25
N LEU A 77 8.38 6.22 -10.81
CA LEU A 77 9.31 5.42 -10.03
C LEU A 77 10.60 6.21 -9.81
N ILE A 78 10.82 6.67 -8.58
CA ILE A 78 12.05 7.36 -8.19
C ILE A 78 13.14 6.32 -7.94
N VAL A 79 14.05 6.13 -8.90
CA VAL A 79 15.15 5.17 -8.80
C VAL A 79 16.46 5.90 -8.45
N PRO A 80 17.06 5.66 -7.28
CA PRO A 80 18.34 6.27 -6.92
C PRO A 80 19.51 5.68 -7.73
N ASN A 81 20.60 6.44 -7.88
CA ASN A 81 21.84 5.89 -8.45
C ASN A 81 22.46 4.89 -7.46
N LEU A 82 22.72 3.67 -7.92
CA LEU A 82 23.27 2.58 -7.10
C LEU A 82 24.78 2.37 -7.31
N GLU A 83 25.45 3.20 -8.10
CA GLU A 83 26.90 3.16 -8.27
C GLU A 83 27.62 3.31 -6.91
N GLY A 84 28.46 2.32 -6.57
CA GLY A 84 29.18 2.29 -5.30
C GLY A 84 28.35 1.84 -4.08
N CYS A 85 27.10 1.42 -4.25
CA CYS A 85 26.30 0.86 -3.15
C CYS A 85 26.94 -0.44 -2.62
N LYS A 86 27.37 -0.42 -1.36
CA LYS A 86 28.02 -1.57 -0.70
C LYS A 86 27.02 -2.60 -0.17
N LEU A 87 25.77 -2.20 0.03
CA LEU A 87 24.73 -3.06 0.60
C LEU A 87 24.32 -4.12 -0.41
N LYS A 88 24.11 -5.35 0.08
CA LYS A 88 23.65 -6.48 -0.73
C LYS A 88 22.30 -6.97 -0.21
N PRO A 89 21.47 -7.63 -1.05
CA PRO A 89 20.19 -8.18 -0.62
C PRO A 89 20.29 -9.26 0.47
N TYR A 90 21.48 -9.85 0.63
CA TYR A 90 21.74 -10.92 1.58
C TYR A 90 22.92 -10.56 2.49
N VAL A 91 22.82 -11.00 3.75
CA VAL A 91 23.84 -10.80 4.79
C VAL A 91 24.58 -12.10 5.04
N SER A 92 25.85 -12.01 5.45
CA SER A 92 26.67 -13.17 5.80
C SER A 92 26.25 -13.75 7.16
N TYR A 93 26.23 -15.08 7.27
CA TYR A 93 26.05 -15.80 8.54
C TYR A 93 27.13 -15.53 9.59
N LYS A 94 28.23 -14.87 9.22
CA LYS A 94 29.29 -14.49 10.16
C LYS A 94 28.96 -13.20 10.94
N ALA A 95 27.88 -12.51 10.61
CA ALA A 95 27.44 -11.33 11.34
C ALA A 95 27.02 -11.72 12.78
N PRO A 96 27.31 -10.90 13.79
CA PRO A 96 26.86 -11.17 15.15
C PRO A 96 25.33 -11.08 15.24
N ASP A 97 24.76 -11.90 16.13
CA ASP A 97 23.33 -11.80 16.45
C ASP A 97 23.07 -10.52 17.24
N VAL A 98 22.18 -9.68 16.72
CA VAL A 98 21.77 -8.42 17.36
C VAL A 98 20.31 -8.56 17.78
N VAL A 99 20.04 -8.36 19.08
CA VAL A 99 18.67 -8.26 19.60
C VAL A 99 18.29 -6.78 19.63
N GLN A 100 17.38 -6.38 18.74
CA GLN A 100 16.88 -5.01 18.66
C GLN A 100 15.52 -4.92 19.34
N SER A 101 15.34 -3.93 20.22
CA SER A 101 14.04 -3.59 20.81
C SER A 101 13.15 -2.85 19.81
N GLU A 102 11.85 -2.85 20.06
CA GLU A 102 10.90 -2.06 19.27
C GLU A 102 11.27 -0.57 19.34
N PHE A 103 11.25 0.10 18.18
CA PHE A 103 11.54 1.53 18.10
C PHE A 103 10.31 2.34 18.52
N THR A 104 10.44 3.12 19.58
CA THR A 104 9.33 3.90 20.15
C THR A 104 9.43 5.39 19.81
N SER A 105 8.32 6.12 19.98
CA SER A 105 8.32 7.59 19.84
C SER A 105 9.26 8.27 20.85
N GLN A 106 9.50 7.65 22.00
CA GLN A 106 10.46 8.13 22.98
C GLN A 106 11.90 7.99 22.47
N ASP A 107 12.23 6.91 21.78
CA ASP A 107 13.56 6.73 21.17
C ASP A 107 13.81 7.78 20.08
N LEU A 108 12.80 8.05 19.25
CA LEU A 108 12.87 9.11 18.25
C LEU A 108 13.06 10.49 18.92
N PHE A 109 12.27 10.80 19.94
CA PHE A 109 12.40 12.05 20.70
C PHE A 109 13.79 12.19 21.32
N ASN A 110 14.31 11.11 21.92
CA ASN A 110 15.63 11.09 22.51
C ASN A 110 16.73 11.31 21.47
N SER A 111 16.59 10.72 20.28
CA SER A 111 17.59 10.87 19.21
C SER A 111 17.62 12.26 18.58
N VAL A 112 16.47 12.95 18.47
CA VAL A 112 16.34 14.22 17.73
C VAL A 112 16.39 15.44 18.65
N TYR A 113 15.64 15.43 19.77
CA TYR A 113 15.41 16.63 20.58
C TYR A 113 16.15 16.63 21.92
N SER A 114 16.40 15.45 22.53
CA SER A 114 16.85 15.43 23.93
C SER A 114 18.18 16.14 24.17
N GLN A 115 19.16 15.98 23.26
CA GLN A 115 20.49 16.59 23.41
C GLN A 115 20.39 18.10 23.52
N LYS A 116 19.63 18.70 22.60
CA LYS A 116 19.44 20.14 22.56
C LYS A 116 18.71 20.66 23.80
N ILE A 117 17.62 20.00 24.22
CA ILE A 117 16.86 20.41 25.40
C ILE A 117 17.75 20.40 26.66
N ILE A 118 18.62 19.40 26.79
CA ILE A 118 19.58 19.31 27.90
C ILE A 118 20.60 20.46 27.85
N GLU A 119 21.08 20.83 26.66
CA GLU A 119 22.01 21.93 26.46
C GLU A 119 21.38 23.30 26.76
N ASP A 120 20.16 23.53 26.28
CA ASP A 120 19.39 24.75 26.55
C ASP A 120 19.11 24.88 28.06
N TRP A 121 18.79 23.76 28.72
CA TRP A 121 18.58 23.73 30.17
C TRP A 121 19.86 24.09 30.94
N LYS A 122 21.00 23.49 30.55
CA LYS A 122 22.30 23.78 31.18
C LYS A 122 22.77 25.21 30.93
N SER A 123 22.47 25.77 29.76
CA SER A 123 22.89 27.12 29.37
C SER A 123 21.92 28.22 29.82
N GLY A 124 20.77 27.86 30.39
CA GLY A 124 19.76 28.82 30.85
C GLY A 124 19.04 29.54 29.71
N LYS A 125 19.00 28.94 28.52
CA LYS A 125 18.37 29.50 27.31
C LYS A 125 16.90 29.09 27.13
N LEU A 126 16.22 28.74 28.23
CA LEU A 126 14.78 28.53 28.21
C LEU A 126 14.06 29.77 28.72
N ASN A 127 12.92 30.07 28.12
CA ASN A 127 12.01 31.08 28.60
C ASN A 127 11.32 30.59 29.89
N ASP A 128 10.66 31.50 30.62
CA ASP A 128 9.94 31.18 31.86
C ASP A 128 8.85 30.11 31.67
N ASP A 129 8.26 30.03 30.47
CA ASP A 129 7.26 29.03 30.09
C ASP A 129 7.85 27.64 29.76
N GLY A 130 9.18 27.48 29.81
CA GLY A 130 9.87 26.25 29.42
C GLY A 130 9.99 26.04 27.91
N SER A 131 9.74 27.07 27.10
CA SER A 131 9.99 27.05 25.66
C SER A 131 11.45 27.41 25.33
N PRO A 132 12.03 26.87 24.24
CA PRO A 132 13.40 27.23 23.83
C PRO A 132 13.45 28.71 23.40
N ALA A 133 14.48 29.45 23.83
CA ALA A 133 14.72 30.81 23.33
C ALA A 133 15.18 30.81 21.86
N GLU A 134 15.92 29.78 21.44
CA GLU A 134 16.43 29.59 20.08
C GLU A 134 15.93 28.24 19.53
N PRO A 135 14.70 28.14 19.00
CA PRO A 135 14.13 26.88 18.53
C PRO A 135 14.89 26.29 17.35
N SER A 136 15.00 24.96 17.31
CA SER A 136 15.64 24.25 16.20
C SER A 136 14.70 24.22 14.99
N ALA A 137 15.20 23.86 13.81
CA ALA A 137 14.35 23.75 12.61
C ALA A 137 13.18 22.76 12.80
N GLU A 138 13.37 21.74 13.62
CA GLU A 138 12.35 20.74 13.93
C GLU A 138 11.38 21.21 15.03
N GLU A 139 11.84 22.00 16.00
CA GLU A 139 10.98 22.58 17.06
C GLU A 139 10.15 23.76 16.57
N ALA A 140 10.64 24.50 15.57
CA ALA A 140 9.96 25.66 14.99
C ALA A 140 8.77 25.27 14.08
N LEU A 141 8.65 23.99 13.74
CA LEU A 141 7.59 23.48 12.88
C LEU A 141 6.21 23.67 13.51
N THR A 142 5.29 24.26 12.75
CA THR A 142 3.89 24.28 13.17
C THR A 142 3.26 22.90 13.00
N ARG A 143 2.21 22.62 13.78
CA ARG A 143 1.46 21.34 13.71
C ARG A 143 1.01 21.00 12.28
N GLU A 144 0.55 22.01 11.55
CA GLU A 144 0.07 21.85 10.18
C GLU A 144 1.22 21.54 9.22
N GLU A 145 2.33 22.26 9.33
CA GLU A 145 3.52 22.01 8.50
C GLU A 145 4.12 20.63 8.76
N ALA A 146 4.21 20.22 10.02
CA ALA A 146 4.68 18.89 10.40
C ALA A 146 3.78 17.79 9.81
N TRP A 147 2.47 17.99 9.86
CA TRP A 147 1.50 17.05 9.28
C TRP A 147 1.57 16.98 7.75
N ILE A 148 1.73 18.13 7.09
CA ILE A 148 1.94 18.18 5.63
C ILE A 148 3.24 17.46 5.26
N ARG A 149 4.35 17.71 6.00
CA ARG A 149 5.63 17.02 5.78
C ARG A 149 5.49 15.50 5.93
N ALA A 150 4.81 15.04 6.97
CA ALA A 150 4.57 13.62 7.21
C ALA A 150 3.77 12.94 6.09
N ARG A 151 2.94 13.70 5.35
CA ARG A 151 2.13 13.19 4.23
C ARG A 151 2.72 13.42 2.85
N LYS A 152 3.89 14.06 2.75
CA LYS A 152 4.56 14.24 1.46
C LYS A 152 4.91 12.88 0.86
N THR A 153 4.77 12.75 -0.46
CA THR A 153 5.24 11.58 -1.18
C THR A 153 6.72 11.33 -0.89
N GLY A 154 7.05 10.13 -0.40
CA GLY A 154 8.41 9.76 0.00
C GLY A 154 8.78 10.06 1.47
N SER A 155 7.85 10.57 2.29
CA SER A 155 8.06 10.72 3.74
C SER A 155 8.16 9.37 4.49
N ASP A 156 7.57 8.31 3.91
CA ASP A 156 7.55 6.92 4.41
C ASP A 156 8.75 6.08 3.93
N MET A 157 9.82 6.72 3.41
CA MET A 157 11.03 5.99 2.99
C MET A 157 11.99 5.67 4.15
N PHE A 158 11.62 6.00 5.39
CA PHE A 158 12.36 5.65 6.61
C PHE A 158 11.41 5.29 7.74
#